data_AF-A0A2C4PSZ2-F1
#
_entry.id   AF-A0A2C4PSZ2-F1
#
_cell.length_a   1.000
_cell.length_b   1.000
_cell.length_c   1.000
_cell.angle_alpha   90.00
_cell.angle_beta   90.00
_cell.angle_gamma   90.00
#
_symmetry.space_group_name_H-M   'P 1'
#
loop_
_entity.id
_entity.type
_entity.pdbx_description
1 polymer ?
#
loop_
_entity_poly.entity_id
_entity_poly.type
_entity_poly.pdbx_seq_one_letter_code
_entity_poly.pdbx_strand_id
1 'polypeptide(L)' 'STKMCSRCGNKKEMPLCERTYACSCGLTISRDYNAAINIKKEAIRLLV' A
#
# COMPACT_ATOMS: atom_id res chain seq x y z
N SER A 1 -3.21 -5.01 -0.19
CA SER A 1 -4.18 -4.04 0.40
C SER A 1 -3.97 -2.65 -0.21
N THR A 2 -5.03 -1.93 -0.58
CA THR A 2 -4.98 -0.54 -1.07
C THR A 2 -4.87 0.50 0.05
N LYS A 3 -5.25 0.13 1.28
CA LYS A 3 -5.30 1.02 2.46
C LYS A 3 -4.00 1.06 3.26
N MET A 4 -3.15 0.04 3.13
CA MET A 4 -1.90 -0.11 3.88
C MET A 4 -0.72 0.52 3.13
N CYS A 5 0.14 1.24 3.84
CA CYS A 5 1.34 1.81 3.25
C CYS A 5 2.38 0.71 3.03
N SER A 6 2.80 0.54 1.79
CA SER A 6 3.83 -0.45 1.45
C SER A 6 5.22 -0.13 2.01
N ARG A 7 5.46 1.10 2.46
CA ARG A 7 6.73 1.51 3.09
C ARG A 7 6.72 1.29 4.61
N CYS A 8 5.79 1.92 5.33
CA CYS A 8 5.81 1.94 6.81
C CYS A 8 4.73 1.07 7.47
N GLY A 9 3.82 0.46 6.72
CA GLY A 9 2.77 -0.41 7.27
C GLY A 9 1.54 0.33 7.84
N ASN A 10 1.57 1.67 7.96
CA ASN A 10 0.43 2.45 8.42
C ASN A 10 -0.81 2.21 7.53
N LYS A 11 -1.98 2.05 8.15
CA LYS A 11 -3.27 1.95 7.45
C LYS A 11 -3.93 3.32 7.43
N LYS A 12 -4.55 3.66 6.29
CA LYS A 12 -5.43 4.83 6.16
C LYS A 12 -6.64 4.49 5.31
N GLU A 13 -7.71 5.26 5.45
CA GLU A 13 -8.81 5.19 4.49
C GLU A 13 -8.34 5.64 3.09
N MET A 14 -8.89 5.00 2.07
CA MET A 14 -8.47 5.18 0.68
C MET A 14 -9.71 5.08 -0.23
N PRO A 15 -10.40 6.19 -0.50
CA PRO A 15 -11.53 6.24 -1.43
C PRO A 15 -11.19 5.70 -2.82
N LEU A 16 -12.18 5.13 -3.51
CA LEU A 16 -11.99 4.57 -4.85
C LEU A 16 -11.59 5.61 -5.90
N CYS A 17 -12.01 6.87 -5.73
CA CYS A 17 -11.63 7.98 -6.59
C CYS A 17 -10.17 8.42 -6.41
N GLU A 18 -9.55 8.14 -5.26
CA GLU A 18 -8.13 8.44 -5.05
C GLU A 18 -7.27 7.42 -5.79
N ARG A 19 -6.49 7.89 -6.76
CA ARG A 19 -5.58 7.06 -7.58
C ARG A 19 -4.13 7.14 -7.13
N THR A 20 -3.78 8.12 -6.28
CA THR A 20 -2.44 8.31 -5.72
C THR A 20 -2.44 8.05 -4.22
N TYR A 21 -1.62 7.11 -3.76
CA TYR A 21 -1.41 6.82 -2.36
C TYR A 21 -0.32 7.73 -1.80
N ALA A 22 -0.71 8.69 -0.96
CA ALA A 22 0.19 9.53 -0.16
C ALA A 22 0.15 9.11 1.32
N CYS A 23 1.32 8.96 1.95
CA CYS A 23 1.48 8.57 3.35
C CYS A 23 2.28 9.59 4.15
N SER A 24 1.99 9.69 5.45
CA SER A 24 2.75 10.54 6.39
C SER A 24 4.23 10.17 6.50
N CYS A 25 4.64 8.97 6.10
CA CYS A 25 6.05 8.58 6.02
C CYS A 25 6.80 9.12 4.78
N GLY A 26 6.15 9.97 3.98
CA GLY A 26 6.73 10.57 2.76
C GLY A 26 6.61 9.70 1.50
N LEU A 27 5.93 8.55 1.55
CA LEU A 27 5.66 7.75 0.36
C LEU A 27 4.49 8.35 -0.44
N THR A 28 4.74 8.71 -1.71
CA THR A 28 3.72 9.14 -2.67
C THR A 28 3.87 8.38 -3.98
N ILE A 29 2.96 7.42 -4.25
CA ILE A 29 3.00 6.55 -5.44
C ILE A 29 1.58 6.22 -5.92
N SER A 30 1.42 5.61 -7.10
CA SER A 30 0.13 5.07 -7.55
C SER A 30 -0.46 4.10 -6.51
N ARG A 31 -1.78 4.20 -6.27
CA ARG A 31 -2.53 3.31 -5.37
C ARG A 31 -2.39 1.85 -5.76
N ASP A 32 -2.49 1.57 -7.07
CA ASP A 32 -2.47 0.21 -7.58
C ASP A 32 -1.06 -0.39 -7.43
N TYR A 33 -0.01 0.42 -7.61
CA TYR A 33 1.37 0.02 -7.36
C TYR A 33 1.64 -0.23 -5.86
N ASN A 34 1.17 0.65 -4.98
CA ASN A 34 1.24 0.44 -3.52
C ASN A 34 0.55 -0.88 -3.12
N ALA A 35 -0.62 -1.16 -3.68
CA ALA A 35 -1.37 -2.38 -3.41
C ALA A 35 -0.63 -3.64 -3.90
N ALA A 36 -0.03 -3.59 -5.10
CA ALA A 36 0.76 -4.69 -5.65
C ALA A 36 1.96 -5.05 -4.76
N ILE A 37 2.68 -4.04 -4.23
CA ILE A 37 3.77 -4.27 -3.28
C ILE A 37 3.26 -4.97 -2.02
N ASN A 38 2.13 -4.54 -1.48
CA ASN A 38 1.53 -5.18 -0.30
C ASN A 38 1.14 -6.64 -0.58
N ILE A 39 0.58 -6.94 -1.76
CA ILE A 39 0.23 -8.32 -2.15
C ILE A 39 1.50 -9.17 -2.25
N LYS A 40 2.56 -8.67 -2.90
CA LYS A 40 3.85 -9.36 -2.98
C LYS A 40 4.42 -9.68 -1.59
N LYS A 41 4.40 -8.70 -0.67
CA LYS A 41 4.88 -8.90 0.71
C LYS A 41 4.09 -9.97 1.45
N GLU A 42 2.77 -9.96 1.30
CA GLU A 42 1.89 -10.98 1.90
C GLU A 42 2.17 -12.37 1.33
N ALA A 43 2.32 -12.48 0.02
CA ALA A 43 2.66 -13.76 -0.63
C ALA A 43 4.00 -14.31 -0.11
N ILE A 44 5.03 -13.47 0.02
CA ILE A 44 6.32 -13.89 0.59
C ILE A 44 6.16 -14.32 2.05
N ARG A 45 5.37 -13.60 2.87
CA ARG A 45 5.10 -13.96 4.27
C ARG A 45 4.42 -15.32 4.43
N LEU A 46 3.65 -15.76 3.44
CA LEU A 46 2.99 -17.08 3.46
C LEU A 46 3.92 -18.21 3.02
N LEU A 47 5.05 -17.90 2.40
CA LEU A 47 6.04 -18.87 1.94
C LEU A 47 7.18 -19.10 2.95
N VAL A 48 7.21 -18.35 4.05
CA VAL A 48 8.19 -18.43 5.15
C VAL A 48 7.47 -18.69 6.47
#